data_AF-A0A1I8GJH2-F1
#
_entry.id   AF-A0A1I8GJH2-F1
#
_cell.length_a   1.000
_cell.length_b   1.000
_cell.length_c   1.000
_cell.angle_alpha   90.00
_cell.angle_beta   90.00
_cell.angle_gamma   90.00
#
_symmetry.space_group_name_H-M   'P 1'
#
loop_
_entity.id
_entity.type
_entity.pdbx_description
1 polymer ?
#
loop_
_entity_poly.entity_id
_entity_poly.type
_entity_poly.pdbx_seq_one_letter_code
_entity_poly.pdbx_strand_id
1 'polypeptide(L)'
;MPTANLSVWSEQHNLLTVPMGGSPPGHDMALTTSRPTVTVAFVAAAAADASSTTGVGVILRVRQFSGCPPDWRPYGGYCFGNAGSAGPLLSFDDSQTACVAMRANLLHLPPGLPGIETITELYRQLPGQLTKDNWIGLTDYTSAGQFYYYWLDGSQFYEPDLIGCQSSRLGNNRNCQLEERCAFFITNILYLFRFIVMDKCSAKRSYACFMPAGGAAEFYKVPKFSIFSSGAWAWAIVIGCLFAIGVAIGIVYAVLRLCHARQSKAADV
;
A
#
# COMPACT_ATOMS: atom_id res chain seq x y z
N MET A 1 -39.22 -10.34 13.32
CA MET A 1 -38.94 -9.04 13.95
C MET A 1 -38.19 -8.20 12.94
N PRO A 2 -38.60 -6.96 12.65
CA PRO A 2 -37.85 -6.09 11.75
C PRO A 2 -36.52 -5.71 12.40
N THR A 3 -35.41 -6.05 11.75
CA THR A 3 -34.06 -5.59 12.12
C THR A 3 -33.81 -4.25 11.47
N ALA A 4 -33.69 -3.19 12.27
CA ALA A 4 -33.25 -1.89 11.79
C ALA A 4 -31.71 -1.85 11.84
N ASN A 5 -31.08 -1.30 10.81
CA ASN A 5 -29.62 -1.18 10.78
C ASN A 5 -29.21 0.27 11.02
N LEU A 6 -28.31 0.51 11.98
CA LEU A 6 -27.66 1.80 12.17
C LEU A 6 -26.37 1.81 11.37
N SER A 7 -26.10 2.85 10.58
CA SER A 7 -24.78 3.04 9.99
C SER A 7 -24.16 4.35 10.45
N VAL A 8 -22.95 4.26 11.00
CA VAL A 8 -22.11 5.40 11.40
C VAL A 8 -21.12 5.66 10.27
N TRP A 9 -20.97 6.91 9.84
CA TRP A 9 -19.93 7.33 8.89
C TRP A 9 -18.95 8.29 9.55
N SER A 10 -17.67 8.10 9.25
CA SER A 10 -16.62 9.11 9.37
C SER A 10 -16.19 9.50 7.96
N GLU A 11 -15.83 10.77 7.74
CA GLU A 11 -15.38 11.30 6.44
C GLU A 11 -14.21 10.52 5.81
N GLN A 12 -13.58 9.58 6.54
CA GLN A 12 -12.44 8.77 6.09
C GLN A 12 -12.62 7.24 6.22
N HIS A 13 -13.87 6.74 6.21
CA HIS A 13 -14.29 5.31 6.17
C HIS A 13 -14.49 4.58 7.50
N ASN A 14 -15.74 4.17 7.72
CA ASN A 14 -16.18 2.78 7.89
C ASN A 14 -17.72 2.82 8.00
N LEU A 15 -18.45 2.22 7.04
CA LEU A 15 -19.90 2.01 7.15
C LEU A 15 -20.13 0.86 8.13
N LEU A 16 -20.50 1.14 9.37
CA LEU A 16 -20.71 0.10 10.38
C LEU A 16 -22.20 -0.16 10.54
N THR A 17 -22.69 -1.24 9.92
CA THR A 17 -24.10 -1.65 9.98
C THR A 17 -24.37 -2.39 11.29
N VAL A 18 -25.01 -1.74 12.27
CA VAL A 18 -25.38 -2.34 13.56
C VAL A 18 -26.81 -2.90 13.47
N PRO A 19 -27.02 -4.22 13.55
CA PRO A 19 -28.36 -4.80 13.60
C PRO A 19 -29.01 -4.48 14.95
N MET A 20 -30.13 -3.77 14.92
CA MET A 20 -30.90 -3.43 16.11
C MET A 20 -31.95 -4.52 16.38
N GLY A 21 -31.69 -5.34 17.40
CA GLY A 21 -32.62 -6.34 17.91
C GLY A 21 -32.18 -6.83 19.30
N GLY A 22 -33.02 -6.60 20.32
CA GLY A 22 -32.69 -6.89 21.73
C GLY A 22 -31.85 -5.79 22.39
N SER A 23 -31.81 -5.76 23.73
CA SER A 23 -30.96 -4.83 24.50
C SER A 23 -29.52 -4.95 23.99
N PRO A 24 -28.95 -3.93 23.30
CA PRO A 24 -27.70 -4.12 22.59
C PRO A 24 -26.53 -4.17 23.57
N PRO A 25 -25.53 -5.05 23.37
CA PRO A 25 -24.21 -4.84 23.95
C PRO A 25 -23.68 -3.49 23.45
N GLY A 26 -23.04 -2.71 24.33
CA GLY A 26 -22.36 -1.48 23.91
C GLY A 26 -21.33 -1.80 22.83
N HIS A 27 -21.32 -1.01 21.75
CA HIS A 27 -20.33 -1.11 20.68
C HIS A 27 -19.38 0.08 20.80
N ASP A 28 -18.12 -0.21 21.11
CA ASP A 28 -17.07 0.80 21.17
C ASP A 28 -16.40 0.94 19.80
N MET A 29 -16.25 2.18 19.32
CA MET A 29 -15.55 2.50 18.09
C MET A 29 -14.48 3.56 18.38
N ALA A 30 -13.23 3.27 18.01
CA ALA A 30 -12.19 4.28 18.00
C ALA A 30 -12.25 5.06 16.69
N LEU A 31 -12.35 6.38 16.81
CA LEU A 31 -12.30 7.32 15.70
C LEU A 31 -11.12 8.26 15.93
N THR A 32 -10.13 8.16 15.06
CA THR A 32 -8.96 9.04 15.09
C THR A 32 -9.23 10.18 14.11
N THR A 33 -9.43 11.42 14.59
CA THR A 33 -9.70 12.58 13.72
C THR A 33 -8.67 13.68 13.95
N SER A 34 -8.22 14.37 12.89
CA SER A 34 -7.37 15.56 12.99
C SER A 34 -8.15 16.82 13.35
N ARG A 35 -9.48 16.75 13.30
CA ARG A 35 -10.38 17.86 13.64
C ARG A 35 -10.96 17.67 15.05
N PRO A 36 -11.21 18.76 15.79
CA PRO A 36 -11.86 18.69 17.11
C PRO A 36 -13.34 18.30 17.03
N THR A 37 -13.89 18.15 15.82
CA THR A 37 -15.30 17.88 15.57
C THR A 37 -15.47 16.53 14.86
N VAL A 38 -16.38 15.70 15.38
CA VAL A 38 -16.79 14.43 14.76
C VAL A 38 -18.25 14.57 14.36
N THR A 39 -18.53 14.51 13.06
CA THR A 39 -19.90 14.47 12.55
C THR A 39 -20.32 13.01 12.42
N VAL A 40 -21.39 12.63 13.12
CA VAL A 40 -21.98 11.29 13.03
C VAL A 40 -23.32 11.41 12.33
N ALA A 41 -23.46 10.78 11.17
CA ALA A 41 -24.74 10.61 10.50
C ALA A 41 -25.31 9.24 10.86
N PHE A 42 -26.62 9.18 11.10
CA PHE A 42 -27.35 7.93 11.30
C PHE A 42 -28.26 7.70 10.11
N VAL A 43 -28.08 6.59 9.40
CA VAL A 43 -29.01 6.15 8.36
C VAL A 43 -29.75 4.93 8.88
N ALA A 44 -31.06 5.05 9.08
CA ALA A 44 -31.94 3.94 9.39
C ALA A 44 -32.46 3.32 8.08
N ALA A 45 -32.09 2.07 7.80
CA ALA A 45 -32.73 1.32 6.73
C ALA A 45 -34.01 0.67 7.28
N ALA A 46 -35.18 1.18 6.89
CA ALA A 46 -36.45 0.53 7.21
C ALA A 46 -36.59 -0.74 6.36
N ALA A 47 -36.87 -1.89 7.00
CA ALA A 47 -37.40 -3.03 6.28
C ALA A 47 -38.77 -2.64 5.68
N ALA A 48 -39.04 -3.04 4.44
CA ALA A 48 -40.16 -2.58 3.62
C ALA A 48 -41.57 -2.70 4.24
N ASP A 49 -41.73 -3.42 5.36
CA ASP A 49 -43.02 -3.71 6.00
C ASP A 49 -43.17 -3.19 7.45
N ALA A 50 -42.30 -2.30 7.94
CA ALA A 50 -42.40 -1.78 9.32
C ALA A 50 -43.35 -0.56 9.44
N SER A 51 -44.65 -0.82 9.58
CA SER A 51 -45.73 0.17 9.81
C SER A 51 -45.72 0.86 11.19
N SER A 52 -44.65 0.71 11.98
CA SER A 52 -44.52 1.32 13.31
C SER A 52 -43.10 1.82 13.51
N THR A 53 -42.87 3.10 13.19
CA THR A 53 -41.61 3.78 13.50
C THR A 53 -41.64 4.27 14.94
N THR A 54 -41.44 3.36 15.91
CA THR A 54 -40.90 3.79 17.20
C THR A 54 -39.49 4.34 16.93
N GLY A 55 -39.29 5.63 17.22
CA GLY A 55 -37.99 6.28 17.03
C GLY A 55 -36.89 5.54 17.78
N VAL A 56 -35.77 5.26 17.10
CA VAL A 56 -34.58 4.70 17.73
C VAL A 56 -33.81 5.83 18.40
N GLY A 57 -33.72 5.81 19.72
CA GLY A 57 -32.81 6.69 20.47
C GLY A 57 -31.40 6.09 20.50
N VAL A 58 -30.41 6.80 19.94
CA VAL A 58 -28.99 6.43 20.03
C VAL A 58 -28.28 7.40 20.99
N ILE A 59 -27.58 6.86 21.99
CA ILE A 59 -26.73 7.65 22.87
C ILE A 59 -25.29 7.52 22.38
N LEU A 60 -24.74 8.59 21.81
CA LEU A 60 -23.32 8.69 21.49
C LEU A 60 -22.55 9.21 22.70
N ARG A 61 -21.52 8.48 23.12
CA ARG A 61 -20.54 8.95 24.09
C ARG A 61 -19.20 9.12 23.38
N VAL A 62 -18.88 10.36 23.02
CA VAL A 62 -17.54 10.69 22.50
C VAL A 62 -16.61 10.89 23.69
N ARG A 63 -15.55 10.10 23.76
CA ARG A 63 -14.48 10.26 24.74
C ARG A 63 -13.19 10.46 24.00
N GLN A 64 -12.41 11.47 24.42
CA GLN A 64 -11.04 11.56 23.99
C GLN A 64 -10.28 10.37 24.59
N PHE A 65 -9.51 9.70 23.76
CA PHE A 65 -8.78 8.51 24.15
C PHE A 65 -7.30 8.68 23.82
N SER A 66 -6.44 8.39 24.79
CA SER A 66 -5.00 8.62 24.72
C SER A 66 -4.18 7.31 24.65
N GLY A 67 -4.82 6.19 24.31
CA GLY A 67 -4.18 4.87 24.24
C GLY A 67 -4.25 4.21 22.87
N CYS A 68 -4.30 2.88 22.83
CA CYS A 68 -4.50 2.10 21.62
C CYS A 68 -5.96 1.72 21.37
N PRO A 69 -6.46 1.79 20.12
CA PRO A 69 -7.83 1.42 19.82
C PRO A 69 -8.20 0.03 20.37
N PRO A 70 -9.50 -0.24 20.54
CA PRO A 70 -9.98 -1.60 20.77
C PRO A 70 -9.35 -2.55 19.74
N ASP A 71 -8.93 -3.71 20.20
CA ASP A 71 -8.26 -4.74 19.40
C ASP A 71 -6.89 -4.35 18.83
N TRP A 72 -6.23 -3.30 19.31
CA TRP A 72 -4.82 -3.02 19.00
C TRP A 72 -3.93 -3.37 20.19
N ARG A 73 -2.71 -3.83 19.92
CA ARG A 73 -1.72 -4.16 20.95
C ARG A 73 -0.86 -2.93 21.29
N PRO A 74 -0.87 -2.46 22.55
CA PRO A 74 0.04 -1.43 23.01
C PRO A 74 1.43 -2.00 23.26
N TYR A 75 2.47 -1.33 22.76
CA TYR A 75 3.87 -1.63 23.08
C TYR A 75 4.74 -0.40 22.90
N GLY A 76 5.56 -0.06 23.90
CA GLY A 76 6.53 1.04 23.81
C GLY A 76 5.95 2.42 23.48
N GLY A 77 4.69 2.70 23.82
CA GLY A 77 4.00 3.96 23.46
C GLY A 77 3.35 3.96 22.08
N TYR A 78 3.42 2.83 21.37
CA TYR A 78 2.81 2.62 20.06
C TYR A 78 1.72 1.57 20.13
N CYS A 79 0.90 1.55 19.08
CA CYS A 79 -0.24 0.69 18.90
C CYS A 79 -0.04 -0.10 17.62
N PHE A 80 -0.19 -1.41 17.71
CA PHE A 80 0.02 -2.35 16.61
C PHE A 80 -1.28 -3.10 16.34
N GLY A 81 -1.74 -3.14 15.09
CA GLY A 81 -2.99 -3.80 14.75
C GLY A 81 -2.96 -4.42 13.36
N ASN A 82 -3.62 -5.57 13.20
CA ASN A 82 -3.90 -6.10 11.87
C ASN A 82 -5.24 -5.59 11.36
N ALA A 83 -5.22 -4.43 10.69
CA ALA A 83 -6.40 -3.88 10.04
C ALA A 83 -6.90 -4.72 8.85
N GLY A 84 -6.09 -5.65 8.33
CA GLY A 84 -6.40 -6.49 7.17
C GLY A 84 -6.69 -7.97 7.46
N SER A 85 -6.81 -8.39 8.73
CA SER A 85 -6.97 -9.81 9.08
C SER A 85 -8.28 -10.42 8.58
N ALA A 86 -9.38 -9.64 8.62
CA ALA A 86 -10.70 -9.97 8.09
C ALA A 86 -11.09 -9.18 6.81
N GLY A 87 -10.23 -8.27 6.35
CA GLY A 87 -10.47 -7.39 5.20
C GLY A 87 -10.01 -7.95 3.85
N PRO A 88 -10.25 -7.22 2.75
CA PRO A 88 -9.74 -7.59 1.43
C PRO A 88 -8.21 -7.58 1.40
N LEU A 89 -7.62 -8.47 0.60
CA LEU A 89 -6.20 -8.44 0.32
C LEU A 89 -5.88 -7.24 -0.58
N LEU A 90 -4.93 -6.41 -0.17
CA LEU A 90 -4.62 -5.12 -0.79
C LEU A 90 -3.19 -5.10 -1.35
N SER A 91 -2.97 -4.21 -2.33
CA SER A 91 -1.60 -3.94 -2.81
C SER A 91 -0.86 -3.11 -1.75
N PHE A 92 0.46 -2.99 -1.86
CA PHE A 92 1.23 -2.23 -0.88
C PHE A 92 0.77 -0.75 -0.76
N ASP A 93 0.51 -0.08 -1.89
CA ASP A 93 0.01 1.30 -1.94
C ASP A 93 -1.40 1.42 -1.34
N ASP A 94 -2.28 0.46 -1.69
CA ASP A 94 -3.65 0.40 -1.16
C ASP A 94 -3.64 0.14 0.35
N SER A 95 -2.73 -0.70 0.84
CA SER A 95 -2.56 -1.02 2.26
C SER A 95 -2.07 0.19 3.06
N GLN A 96 -1.11 0.97 2.53
CA GLN A 96 -0.71 2.23 3.16
C GLN A 96 -1.89 3.20 3.21
N THR A 97 -2.64 3.32 2.12
CA THR A 97 -3.83 4.17 2.06
C THR A 97 -4.88 3.74 3.09
N ALA A 98 -5.09 2.43 3.26
CA ALA A 98 -5.99 1.87 4.26
C ALA A 98 -5.52 2.17 5.70
N CYS A 99 -4.23 2.02 6.00
CA CYS A 99 -3.69 2.42 7.31
C CYS A 99 -3.88 3.92 7.58
N VAL A 100 -3.59 4.77 6.59
CA VAL A 100 -3.74 6.24 6.70
C VAL A 100 -5.18 6.65 6.97
N ALA A 101 -6.16 5.95 6.37
CA ALA A 101 -7.58 6.19 6.63
C ALA A 101 -7.98 6.02 8.11
N MET A 102 -7.24 5.19 8.88
CA MET A 102 -7.45 5.00 10.32
C MET A 102 -6.55 5.91 11.20
N ARG A 103 -5.89 6.88 10.56
CA ARG A 103 -4.77 7.67 11.11
C ARG A 103 -3.66 6.80 11.70
N ALA A 104 -3.30 5.76 10.96
CA ALA A 104 -2.14 4.92 11.19
C ALA A 104 -1.25 4.90 9.94
N ASN A 105 -0.17 4.14 9.97
CA ASN A 105 0.69 3.87 8.83
C ASN A 105 0.94 2.36 8.72
N LEU A 106 1.42 1.88 7.57
CA LEU A 106 1.92 0.51 7.45
C LEU A 106 2.99 0.27 8.52
N LEU A 107 2.92 -0.90 9.14
CA LEU A 107 3.79 -1.30 10.24
C LEU A 107 5.26 -1.01 9.94
N HIS A 108 5.87 -0.09 10.67
CA HIS A 108 7.31 0.05 10.74
C HIS A 108 7.77 -0.13 12.19
N LEU A 109 9.08 -0.29 12.39
CA LEU A 109 9.66 -0.26 13.71
C LEU A 109 10.15 1.15 14.06
N PRO A 110 9.58 1.78 15.10
CA PRO A 110 10.10 3.04 15.60
C PRO A 110 11.58 2.97 16.02
N PRO A 111 12.33 4.07 15.83
CA PRO A 111 13.69 4.19 16.36
C PRO A 111 13.71 3.99 17.88
N GLY A 112 14.58 3.11 18.38
CA GLY A 112 14.75 2.86 19.82
C GLY A 112 13.98 1.66 20.37
N LEU A 113 13.13 1.00 19.57
CA LEU A 113 12.65 -0.34 19.91
C LEU A 113 13.71 -1.39 19.54
N PRO A 114 13.94 -2.42 20.38
CA PRO A 114 14.96 -3.43 20.11
C PRO A 114 14.63 -4.26 18.86
N GLY A 115 15.15 -3.86 17.69
CA GLY A 115 15.14 -4.53 16.39
C GLY A 115 14.23 -5.76 16.19
N ILE A 116 14.82 -6.86 15.72
CA ILE A 116 14.09 -8.11 15.43
C ILE A 116 13.46 -8.77 16.66
N GLU A 117 14.00 -8.55 17.85
CA GLU A 117 13.42 -9.08 19.09
C GLU A 117 12.04 -8.47 19.34
N THR A 118 11.88 -7.17 19.10
CA THR A 118 10.60 -6.47 19.18
C THR A 118 9.64 -6.97 18.11
N ILE A 119 10.09 -7.22 16.88
CA ILE A 119 9.24 -7.81 15.84
C ILE A 119 8.77 -9.19 16.28
N THR A 120 9.70 -10.05 16.71
CA THR A 120 9.39 -11.43 17.08
C THR A 120 8.42 -11.44 18.27
N GLU A 121 8.62 -10.56 19.24
CA GLU A 121 7.76 -10.43 20.41
C GLU A 121 6.40 -9.81 20.05
N LEU A 122 6.34 -8.76 19.23
CA LEU A 122 5.10 -8.20 18.70
C LEU A 122 4.28 -9.28 17.98
N TYR A 123 4.94 -10.10 17.15
CA TYR A 123 4.29 -11.20 16.45
C TYR A 123 3.77 -12.29 17.40
N ARG A 124 4.52 -12.64 18.44
CA ARG A 124 4.05 -13.56 19.50
C ARG A 124 2.90 -12.99 20.32
N GLN A 125 2.91 -11.68 20.56
CA GLN A 125 1.90 -10.95 21.33
C GLN A 125 0.67 -10.52 20.50
N LEU A 126 0.69 -10.76 19.18
CA LEU A 126 -0.44 -10.56 18.27
C LEU A 126 -1.16 -11.89 17.90
N PRO A 127 -1.42 -12.85 18.83
CA PRO A 127 -2.08 -14.09 18.47
C PRO A 127 -3.51 -13.82 18.00
N GLY A 128 -3.86 -14.41 16.85
CA GLY A 128 -5.14 -14.25 16.18
C GLY A 128 -5.23 -13.08 15.21
N GLN A 129 -4.33 -12.09 15.31
CA GLN A 129 -4.35 -10.91 14.44
C GLN A 129 -3.37 -11.01 13.28
N LEU A 130 -2.12 -11.42 13.49
CA LEU A 130 -1.14 -11.60 12.41
C LEU A 130 -1.08 -13.06 11.96
N THR A 131 -2.19 -13.62 11.50
CA THR A 131 -2.28 -15.04 11.08
C THR A 131 -1.90 -15.28 9.63
N LYS A 132 -1.77 -14.21 8.83
CA LYS A 132 -1.45 -14.23 7.40
C LYS A 132 -0.16 -13.47 7.12
N ASP A 133 0.46 -13.70 5.98
CA ASP A 133 1.55 -12.85 5.48
C ASP A 133 1.07 -11.40 5.33
N ASN A 134 1.67 -10.46 6.09
CA ASN A 134 1.21 -9.08 6.15
C ASN A 134 2.23 -8.11 5.56
N TRP A 135 1.77 -7.22 4.68
CA TRP A 135 2.53 -6.04 4.27
C TRP A 135 2.93 -5.21 5.49
N ILE A 136 4.14 -4.65 5.40
CA ILE A 136 4.75 -3.74 6.37
C ILE A 136 5.37 -2.55 5.65
N GLY A 137 5.66 -1.46 6.34
CA GLY A 137 6.17 -0.23 5.77
C GLY A 137 7.64 -0.28 5.37
N LEU A 138 8.22 -1.45 5.06
CA LEU A 138 9.61 -1.58 4.62
C LEU A 138 9.67 -1.74 3.10
N THR A 139 10.62 -1.04 2.47
CA THR A 139 10.83 -1.08 1.02
C THR A 139 12.28 -0.75 0.67
N ASP A 140 12.72 -1.14 -0.52
CA ASP A 140 13.95 -0.64 -1.16
C ASP A 140 13.63 0.11 -2.46
N TYR A 141 12.39 0.56 -2.61
CA TYR A 141 11.89 1.25 -3.79
C TYR A 141 12.37 2.71 -3.79
N THR A 142 13.67 2.93 -3.96
CA THR A 142 14.36 4.22 -3.87
C THR A 142 15.28 4.48 -5.07
N SER A 143 15.64 5.75 -5.28
CA SER A 143 16.67 6.17 -6.22
C SER A 143 18.07 5.69 -5.83
N ALA A 144 18.30 5.31 -4.57
CA ALA A 144 19.57 4.75 -4.11
C ALA A 144 19.84 3.32 -4.65
N GLY A 145 18.87 2.68 -5.30
CA GLY A 145 19.00 1.36 -5.91
C GLY A 145 18.47 0.22 -5.03
N GLN A 146 18.61 -1.02 -5.53
CA GLN A 146 18.24 -2.22 -4.77
C GLN A 146 19.12 -2.38 -3.52
N PHE A 147 18.59 -3.08 -2.52
CA PHE A 147 19.29 -3.42 -1.27
C PHE A 147 19.52 -2.25 -0.29
N TYR A 148 19.07 -1.04 -0.64
CA TYR A 148 18.94 0.06 0.31
C TYR A 148 17.55 0.00 0.96
N TYR A 149 17.45 -0.73 2.07
CA TYR A 149 16.18 -0.94 2.78
C TYR A 149 15.89 0.21 3.74
N TYR A 150 14.67 0.72 3.67
CA TYR A 150 14.21 1.80 4.51
C TYR A 150 12.73 1.66 4.81
N TRP A 151 12.34 2.21 5.95
CA TRP A 151 10.95 2.32 6.34
C TRP A 151 10.31 3.52 5.64
N LEU A 152 8.98 3.52 5.49
CA LEU A 152 8.27 4.61 4.82
C LEU A 152 8.41 5.99 5.52
N ASP A 153 8.89 6.04 6.76
CA ASP A 153 9.26 7.28 7.46
C ASP A 153 10.64 7.84 7.02
N GLY A 154 11.35 7.11 6.16
CA GLY A 154 12.69 7.45 5.68
C GLY A 154 13.83 6.91 6.55
N SER A 155 13.54 6.28 7.70
CA SER A 155 14.57 5.67 8.53
C SER A 155 15.14 4.41 7.87
N GLN A 156 16.46 4.25 7.97
CA GLN A 156 17.15 3.14 7.33
C GLN A 156 17.00 1.85 8.15
N PHE A 157 16.86 0.73 7.45
CA PHE A 157 16.86 -0.59 8.04
C PHE A 157 18.24 -1.24 7.89
N TYR A 158 18.86 -1.62 9.01
CA TYR A 158 20.27 -2.01 9.09
C TYR A 158 20.52 -3.52 9.19
N GLU A 159 19.49 -4.37 9.07
CA GLU A 159 19.60 -5.82 9.23
C GLU A 159 19.28 -6.60 7.94
N PRO A 160 20.03 -6.37 6.85
CA PRO A 160 19.70 -6.86 5.52
C PRO A 160 19.70 -8.41 5.41
N ASP A 161 20.37 -9.11 6.33
CA ASP A 161 20.41 -10.59 6.37
C ASP A 161 19.06 -11.23 6.71
N LEU A 162 18.16 -10.47 7.32
CA LEU A 162 16.81 -10.90 7.66
C LEU A 162 15.85 -10.87 6.48
N ILE A 163 16.26 -10.25 5.37
CA ILE A 163 15.43 -10.02 4.20
C ILE A 163 15.63 -11.16 3.21
N GLY A 164 14.53 -11.85 2.88
CA GLY A 164 14.43 -12.79 1.77
C GLY A 164 13.62 -12.23 0.59
N CYS A 165 13.41 -13.05 -0.42
CA CYS A 165 12.66 -12.70 -1.63
C CYS A 165 11.56 -13.74 -1.88
N GLN A 166 10.40 -13.32 -2.37
CA GLN A 166 9.26 -14.21 -2.60
C GLN A 166 9.58 -15.25 -3.71
N SER A 167 10.28 -14.81 -4.75
CA SER A 167 10.75 -15.61 -5.89
C SER A 167 11.75 -16.68 -5.47
N SER A 168 12.56 -16.38 -4.45
CA SER A 168 13.58 -17.27 -3.91
C SER A 168 13.35 -17.39 -2.41
N ARG A 169 12.32 -18.15 -2.02
CA ARG A 169 11.93 -18.41 -0.61
C ARG A 169 13.08 -18.89 0.30
N LEU A 170 14.21 -19.31 -0.28
CA LEU A 170 15.46 -19.72 0.40
C LEU A 170 16.70 -18.91 -0.04
N GLY A 171 16.51 -17.89 -0.89
CA GLY A 171 17.56 -17.03 -1.42
C GLY A 171 17.94 -15.91 -0.45
N ASN A 172 19.17 -15.42 -0.60
CA ASN A 172 19.61 -14.21 0.08
C ASN A 172 18.91 -12.97 -0.51
N ASN A 173 18.94 -11.86 0.22
CA ASN A 173 18.41 -10.57 -0.23
C ASN A 173 18.93 -10.12 -1.61
N ARG A 174 20.09 -10.62 -2.06
CA ARG A 174 20.75 -10.27 -3.33
C ARG A 174 20.07 -10.84 -4.57
N ASN A 175 19.18 -11.81 -4.39
CA ASN A 175 18.52 -12.52 -5.51
C ASN A 175 17.08 -12.06 -5.76
N CYS A 176 16.65 -10.94 -5.16
CA CYS A 176 15.31 -10.42 -5.37
C CYS A 176 15.17 -9.92 -6.81
N GLN A 177 14.04 -10.24 -7.44
CA GLN A 177 13.71 -9.70 -8.75
C GLN A 177 13.56 -8.17 -8.69
N LEU A 178 13.75 -7.49 -9.82
CA LEU A 178 13.67 -6.02 -9.89
C LEU A 178 12.34 -5.43 -9.41
N GLU A 179 11.26 -6.22 -9.49
CA GLU A 179 9.91 -5.85 -9.06
C GLU A 179 9.64 -6.16 -7.58
N GLU A 180 10.46 -7.01 -6.93
CA GLU A 180 10.31 -7.42 -5.53
C GLU A 180 10.91 -6.37 -4.60
N ARG A 181 10.13 -5.32 -4.35
CA ARG A 181 10.59 -4.08 -3.75
C ARG A 181 9.82 -3.67 -2.50
N CYS A 182 8.76 -4.40 -2.17
CA CYS A 182 7.90 -4.14 -1.03
C CYS A 182 7.94 -5.31 -0.06
N ALA A 183 8.11 -5.02 1.22
CA ALA A 183 8.33 -6.05 2.23
C ALA A 183 7.03 -6.48 2.92
N PHE A 184 6.94 -7.77 3.19
CA PHE A 184 5.95 -8.36 4.08
C PHE A 184 6.62 -9.28 5.10
N PHE A 185 5.95 -9.53 6.21
CA PHE A 185 6.37 -10.54 7.18
C PHE A 185 5.70 -11.88 6.90
N ILE A 186 6.46 -12.97 7.02
CA ILE A 186 5.94 -14.34 7.00
C ILE A 186 5.55 -14.78 8.41
N THR A 187 4.35 -15.36 8.55
CA THR A 187 3.82 -15.80 9.86
C THR A 187 4.12 -17.26 10.18
N ASN A 188 4.55 -18.06 9.20
CA ASN A 188 4.91 -19.46 9.42
C ASN A 188 6.36 -19.61 9.89
N ILE A 189 6.52 -19.82 11.20
CA ILE A 189 7.78 -19.83 11.96
C ILE A 189 8.62 -21.11 11.72
N LEU A 190 8.18 -22.04 10.87
CA LEU A 190 8.97 -23.21 10.51
C LEU A 190 10.31 -22.85 9.81
N TYR A 191 10.48 -21.60 9.37
CA TYR A 191 11.69 -21.10 8.71
C TYR A 191 12.49 -20.20 9.67
N LEU A 192 13.39 -20.81 10.42
CA LEU A 192 14.17 -20.24 11.54
C LEU A 192 15.12 -19.07 11.24
N PHE A 193 15.13 -18.45 10.05
CA PHE A 193 16.20 -17.51 9.68
C PHE A 193 15.78 -16.21 8.99
N ARG A 194 14.55 -16.08 8.47
CA ARG A 194 14.11 -14.89 7.71
C ARG A 194 12.64 -14.59 7.94
N PHE A 195 12.37 -13.44 8.54
CA PHE A 195 11.00 -13.04 8.87
C PHE A 195 10.44 -12.06 7.83
N ILE A 196 11.31 -11.30 7.15
CA ILE A 196 10.93 -10.27 6.18
C ILE A 196 11.20 -10.80 4.78
N VAL A 197 10.22 -10.68 3.89
CA VAL A 197 10.35 -11.10 2.50
C VAL A 197 9.89 -9.99 1.57
N MET A 198 10.66 -9.75 0.51
CA MET A 198 10.34 -8.79 -0.54
C MET A 198 9.46 -9.46 -1.60
N ASP A 199 8.44 -8.76 -2.05
CA ASP A 199 7.54 -9.19 -3.13
C ASP A 199 7.14 -7.98 -3.98
N LYS A 200 6.46 -8.26 -5.09
CA LYS A 200 5.92 -7.24 -5.99
C LYS A 200 4.95 -6.37 -5.22
N CYS A 201 5.14 -5.05 -5.28
CA CYS A 201 4.27 -4.09 -4.59
C CYS A 201 2.80 -4.17 -5.04
N SER A 202 2.54 -4.72 -6.23
CA SER A 202 1.19 -4.96 -6.78
C SER A 202 0.51 -6.22 -6.24
N ALA A 203 1.24 -7.13 -5.57
CA ALA A 203 0.69 -8.34 -5.01
C ALA A 203 -0.34 -8.02 -3.92
N LYS A 204 -1.39 -8.85 -3.82
CA LYS A 204 -2.49 -8.63 -2.87
C LYS A 204 -2.24 -9.44 -1.61
N ARG A 205 -2.08 -8.77 -0.46
CA ARG A 205 -1.84 -9.41 0.85
C ARG A 205 -2.64 -8.74 1.96
N SER A 206 -2.71 -9.40 3.11
CA SER A 206 -3.10 -8.73 4.35
C SER A 206 -2.03 -7.71 4.73
N TYR A 207 -2.32 -6.84 5.69
CA TYR A 207 -1.43 -5.73 6.02
C TYR A 207 -1.54 -5.37 7.49
N ALA A 208 -0.41 -5.05 8.09
CA ALA A 208 -0.32 -4.62 9.47
C ALA A 208 -0.14 -3.09 9.52
N CYS A 209 -0.83 -2.44 10.45
CA CYS A 209 -0.71 -1.02 10.67
C CYS A 209 -0.11 -0.75 12.07
N PHE A 210 0.51 0.41 12.22
CA PHE A 210 0.99 0.91 13.50
C PHE A 210 0.68 2.41 13.63
N MET A 211 0.65 2.90 14.87
CA MET A 211 0.60 4.34 15.16
C MET A 211 1.07 4.63 16.59
N PRO A 212 1.46 5.86 16.92
CA PRO A 212 1.58 6.30 18.31
C PRO A 212 0.26 6.16 19.07
N ALA A 213 0.32 6.01 20.39
CA ALA A 213 -0.87 6.10 21.24
C ALA A 213 -1.61 7.44 20.99
N GLY A 214 -2.92 7.37 20.75
CA GLY A 214 -3.73 8.53 20.34
C GLY A 214 -3.73 8.85 18.83
N GLY A 215 -3.00 8.09 18.00
CA GLY A 215 -3.03 8.20 16.55
C GLY A 215 -1.80 8.84 15.91
N ALA A 216 -1.61 8.60 14.61
CA ALA A 216 -0.54 9.22 13.83
C ALA A 216 -0.91 10.64 13.40
N ALA A 217 0.01 11.59 13.61
CA ALA A 217 -0.07 12.94 13.08
C ALA A 217 0.56 13.06 11.68
N GLU A 218 1.49 12.17 11.35
CA GLU A 218 2.22 12.12 10.09
C GLU A 218 1.81 10.88 9.30
N PHE A 219 1.62 11.05 7.99
CA PHE A 219 1.20 9.97 7.09
C PHE A 219 2.25 9.74 6.02
N TYR A 220 2.76 8.53 5.96
CA TYR A 220 3.82 8.17 5.05
C TYR A 220 3.29 7.92 3.64
N LYS A 221 4.13 8.20 2.65
CA LYS A 221 3.80 8.01 1.24
C LYS A 221 4.61 6.86 0.69
N VAL A 222 3.94 5.98 -0.07
CA VAL A 222 4.65 4.96 -0.84
C VAL A 222 5.35 5.64 -2.02
N PRO A 223 6.66 5.45 -2.19
CA PRO A 223 7.39 6.00 -3.32
C PRO A 223 6.86 5.44 -4.63
N LYS A 224 6.77 6.27 -5.67
CA LYS A 224 6.39 5.86 -7.02
C LYS A 224 7.57 6.13 -7.95
N PHE A 225 8.41 5.13 -8.20
CA PHE A 225 9.44 5.21 -9.22
C PHE A 225 8.80 4.85 -10.56
N SER A 226 8.50 5.85 -11.37
CA SER A 226 8.32 5.61 -12.80
C SER A 226 9.64 5.02 -13.30
N ILE A 227 9.60 3.79 -13.81
CA ILE A 227 10.70 3.27 -14.63
C ILE A 227 10.91 4.34 -15.69
N PHE A 228 12.00 5.10 -15.58
CA PHE A 228 12.54 5.81 -16.72
C PHE A 228 12.87 4.70 -17.70
N SER A 229 11.90 4.39 -18.57
CA SER A 229 12.15 3.73 -19.84
C SER A 229 13.31 4.51 -20.42
N SER A 230 14.47 3.86 -20.45
CA SER A 230 15.81 4.44 -20.52
C SER A 230 16.04 5.14 -21.85
N GLY A 231 15.31 6.23 -22.14
CA GLY A 231 15.35 6.93 -23.42
C GLY A 231 15.24 6.03 -24.66
N ALA A 232 14.86 4.75 -24.52
CA ALA A 232 14.96 3.77 -25.60
C ALA A 232 13.97 4.11 -26.71
N TRP A 233 12.81 4.65 -26.33
CA TRP A 233 11.85 5.23 -27.26
C TRP A 233 12.39 6.49 -27.95
N ALA A 234 13.19 7.31 -27.28
CA ALA A 234 13.82 8.49 -27.88
C ALA A 234 14.87 8.07 -28.91
N TRP A 235 15.68 7.05 -28.63
CA TRP A 235 16.60 6.46 -29.60
C TRP A 235 15.86 5.81 -30.79
N ALA A 236 14.71 5.16 -30.56
CA ALA A 236 13.88 4.64 -31.65
C ALA A 236 13.38 5.75 -32.59
N ILE A 237 13.00 6.92 -32.04
CA ILE A 237 12.62 8.10 -32.83
C ILE A 237 13.82 8.63 -33.63
N VAL A 238 14.98 8.79 -32.99
CA VAL A 238 16.20 9.28 -33.65
C VAL A 238 16.62 8.35 -34.79
N ILE A 239 16.63 7.03 -34.57
CA ILE A 239 16.96 6.03 -35.60
C ILE A 239 15.93 6.07 -36.74
N GLY A 240 14.64 6.19 -36.42
CA GLY A 240 13.58 6.34 -37.41
C GLY A 240 13.74 7.59 -38.29
N CYS A 241 14.08 8.73 -37.69
CA CYS A 241 14.36 9.97 -38.42
C CYS A 241 15.58 9.86 -39.34
N LEU A 242 16.68 9.27 -38.85
CA LEU A 242 17.90 9.07 -39.67
C LEU A 242 17.63 8.14 -40.86
N PHE A 243 16.84 7.08 -40.67
CA PHE A 243 16.45 6.19 -41.76
C PHE A 243 15.60 6.91 -42.81
N ALA A 244 14.62 7.70 -42.39
CA ALA A 244 13.78 8.49 -43.31
C ALA A 244 14.59 9.50 -44.13
N ILE A 245 15.55 10.18 -43.50
CA ILE A 245 16.47 11.11 -44.18
C ILE A 245 17.33 10.35 -45.21
N GLY A 246 17.88 9.18 -44.84
CA GLY A 246 18.65 8.35 -45.76
C GLY A 246 17.86 7.91 -47.00
N VAL A 247 16.60 7.51 -46.81
CA VAL A 247 15.69 7.16 -47.92
C VAL A 247 15.41 8.37 -48.81
N ALA A 248 15.14 9.53 -48.23
CA ALA A 248 14.88 10.76 -48.99
C ALA A 248 16.10 11.17 -49.85
N ILE A 249 17.30 11.12 -49.28
CA ILE A 249 18.55 11.40 -50.01
C ILE A 249 18.74 10.39 -51.16
N GLY A 250 18.47 9.11 -50.92
CA GLY A 250 18.54 8.06 -51.94
C GLY A 250 17.58 8.29 -53.12
N ILE A 251 16.35 8.70 -52.82
CA ILE A 251 15.35 9.04 -53.86
C ILE A 251 15.81 10.23 -54.69
N VAL A 252 16.28 11.31 -54.05
CA VAL A 252 16.79 12.49 -54.76
C VAL A 252 17.95 12.12 -55.68
N TYR A 253 18.90 11.31 -55.18
CA TYR A 253 20.03 10.84 -55.98
C TYR A 253 19.59 10.01 -57.20
N ALA A 254 18.63 9.11 -57.01
CA ALA A 254 18.07 8.30 -58.11
C ALA A 254 17.39 9.17 -59.18
N VAL A 255 16.62 10.18 -58.76
CA VAL A 255 15.96 11.13 -59.67
C VAL A 255 17.00 11.94 -60.44
N LEU A 256 18.02 12.49 -59.77
CA LEU A 256 19.09 13.23 -60.43
C LEU A 256 19.83 12.37 -61.47
N ARG A 257 20.12 11.12 -61.14
CA ARG A 257 20.77 10.17 -62.06
C ARG A 257 19.90 9.85 -63.28
N LEU A 258 18.60 9.68 -63.08
CA LEU A 258 17.63 9.46 -64.17
C LEU A 258 17.47 10.70 -65.05
N CYS A 259 17.46 11.91 -64.46
CA CYS A 259 17.43 13.16 -65.21
C CYS A 259 18.70 13.35 -66.06
N HIS A 260 19.88 13.09 -65.49
CA HIS A 260 21.14 13.16 -66.24
C HIS A 260 21.19 12.14 -67.39
N ALA A 261 20.72 10.91 -67.15
CA ALA A 261 20.64 9.87 -68.19
C ALA A 261 19.61 10.18 -69.29
N ARG A 262 18.56 10.98 -68.98
CA ARG A 262 17.61 11.48 -69.99
C ARG A 262 18.19 12.63 -70.80
N GLN A 263 18.91 13.56 -70.16
CA GLN A 263 19.56 14.66 -70.85
C GLN A 263 20.64 14.17 -71.81
N SER A 264 21.41 13.14 -71.46
CA SER A 264 22.40 12.55 -72.36
C SER A 264 21.78 11.88 -73.60
N LYS A 265 20.56 11.32 -73.48
CA LYS A 265 19.85 10.72 -74.62
C LYS A 265 19.16 11.74 -75.53
N ALA A 266 18.89 12.95 -75.04
CA ALA A 266 18.28 14.03 -75.82
C ALA A 266 19.30 14.86 -76.60
N ALA A 267 20.60 14.71 -76.33
CA ALA A 267 21.68 15.41 -77.03
C ALA A 267 22.25 14.65 -78.25
N ASP A 268 21.80 13.41 -78.47
CA ASP A 268 22.23 12.54 -79.59
C ASP A 268 21.15 12.44 -80.72
N VAL A 269 20.20 13.37 -80.78
CA VAL A 269 19.22 13.54 -81.87
C VAL A 269 19.43 14.90 -82.52
#